data_AF-A0A8S0H2V0-F1
#
_entry.id   AF-A0A8S0H2V0-F1
#
_cell.length_a   1.000
_cell.length_b   1.000
_cell.length_c   1.000
_cell.angle_alpha   90.00
_cell.angle_beta   90.00
_cell.angle_gamma   90.00
#
_symmetry.space_group_name_H-M   'P 1'
#
loop_
_entity.id
_entity.type
_entity.pdbx_description
1 polymer ?
#
loop_
_entity_poly.entity_id
_entity_poly.type
_entity_poly.pdbx_seq_one_letter_code
_entity_poly.pdbx_strand_id
1 'polypeptide(L)' 'MLDPPPLTARGQLFHLLMAANKVGTLDSAIVCGTLKEKPAKLPPEINAVWIENGIAGSDQQLQKAS' A
#
# COMPACT_ATOMS: atom_id res chain seq x y z
N MET A 1 0.86 21.23 10.96
CA MET A 1 0.48 20.23 9.94
C MET A 1 1.70 20.04 9.06
N LEU A 2 2.32 18.85 9.04
CA LEU A 2 3.41 18.59 8.10
C LEU A 2 2.81 18.46 6.71
N ASP A 3 3.40 19.14 5.73
CA ASP A 3 3.03 18.95 4.34
C ASP A 3 3.25 17.48 3.95
N PRO A 4 2.32 16.87 3.19
CA PRO A 4 2.52 15.51 2.72
C PRO A 4 3.79 15.46 1.88
N PRO A 5 4.65 14.45 2.06
CA PRO A 5 5.86 14.33 1.28
C PRO A 5 5.49 14.28 -0.21
N PRO A 6 6.32 14.89 -1.08
CA PRO A 6 6.04 14.94 -2.51
C PRO A 6 5.80 13.55 -3.09
N LEU A 7 5.02 13.47 -4.17
CA LEU A 7 4.61 12.21 -4.82
C LEU A 7 5.81 11.28 -5.12
N THR A 8 6.94 11.87 -5.50
CA THR A 8 8.21 11.17 -5.74
C THR A 8 8.72 10.45 -4.49
N ALA A 9 8.64 11.08 -3.32
CA ALA A 9 9.05 10.50 -2.04
C ALA A 9 8.17 9.32 -1.60
N ARG A 10 6.88 9.31 -1.99
CA ARG A 10 5.98 8.20 -1.67
C ARG A 10 6.29 6.93 -2.45
N GLY A 11 6.62 7.05 -3.74
CA GLY A 11 7.11 5.94 -4.55
C GLY A 11 8.47 5.40 -4.05
N GLN A 12 9.35 6.32 -3.61
CA GLN A 12 10.65 5.96 -3.04
C GLN A 12 10.54 5.12 -1.76
N LEU A 13 9.52 5.35 -0.92
CA LEU A 13 9.30 4.53 0.27
C LEU A 13 9.04 3.06 -0.07
N PHE A 14 8.17 2.79 -1.05
CA PHE A 14 7.90 1.41 -1.48
C PHE A 14 9.16 0.73 -2.03
N HIS A 15 9.96 1.45 -2.83
CA HIS A 15 11.23 0.93 -3.32
C HIS A 15 12.22 0.61 -2.19
N LEU A 16 12.30 1.48 -1.17
CA LEU A 16 13.16 1.27 -0.02
C LEU A 16 12.77 0.00 0.76
N LEU A 17 11.47 -0.17 1.05
CA LEU A 17 10.96 -1.32 1.79
C LEU A 17 11.18 -2.64 1.03
N MET A 18 10.94 -2.63 -0.28
CA MET A 18 11.22 -3.80 -1.13
C MET A 18 12.71 -4.12 -1.20
N ALA A 19 13.58 -3.10 -1.29
CA ALA A 19 15.03 -3.30 -1.29
C ALA A 19 15.51 -3.91 0.03
N ALA A 20 15.04 -3.38 1.17
CA ALA A 20 15.34 -3.90 2.50
C ALA A 20 14.88 -5.36 2.67
N ASN A 21 13.70 -5.70 2.15
CA ASN A 21 13.24 -7.09 2.15
C ASN A 21 14.13 -8.00 1.28
N LYS A 22 14.49 -7.56 0.07
CA LYS A 22 15.34 -8.33 -0.85
C LYS A 22 16.75 -8.60 -0.31
N VAL A 23 17.31 -7.69 0.48
CA VAL A 23 18.63 -7.87 1.11
C VAL A 23 18.58 -8.57 2.47
N GLY A 24 17.40 -8.99 2.93
CA GLY A 24 17.22 -9.71 4.19
C GLY A 24 17.36 -8.85 5.45
N THR A 25 17.28 -7.51 5.33
CA THR A 25 17.26 -6.62 6.51
C THR A 25 15.86 -6.48 7.10
N LEU A 26 14.83 -6.88 6.36
CA LEU A 26 13.43 -6.97 6.80
C LEU A 26 12.79 -8.26 6.30
N ASP A 27 12.07 -8.97 7.17
CA ASP A 27 11.27 -10.13 6.75
C ASP A 27 9.97 -9.73 6.05
N SER A 28 9.34 -8.63 6.48
CA SER A 28 8.07 -8.11 5.94
C SER A 28 7.88 -6.63 6.28
N ALA A 29 7.06 -5.93 5.50
CA ALA A 29 6.65 -4.55 5.76
C ALA A 29 5.15 -4.37 5.50
N ILE A 30 4.47 -3.59 6.35
CA ILE A 30 3.06 -3.22 6.19
C ILE A 30 2.99 -1.70 6.05
N VAL A 31 2.36 -1.23 4.97
CA VAL A 31 2.10 0.19 4.73
C VAL A 31 0.61 0.43 4.82
N CYS A 32 0.18 1.18 5.82
CA CYS A 32 -1.21 1.58 6.02
C CYS A 32 -1.41 3.03 5.59
N GLY A 33 -2.51 3.32 4.90
CA GLY A 33 -2.89 4.67 4.55
C GLY A 33 -4.33 4.74 4.07
N THR A 34 -4.94 5.91 4.21
CA THR A 34 -6.25 6.19 3.61
C THR A 34 -6.04 6.62 2.17
N LEU A 35 -6.56 5.85 1.23
CA LEU A 35 -6.50 6.16 -0.21
C LEU A 35 -7.90 6.44 -0.72
N LYS A 36 -8.01 7.24 -1.78
CA LYS A 36 -9.30 7.44 -2.47
C LYS A 36 -9.69 6.24 -3.34
N GLU A 37 -8.69 5.47 -3.77
CA GLU A 37 -8.84 4.30 -4.63
C GLU A 37 -7.68 3.33 -4.38
N LYS A 38 -7.88 2.05 -4.72
CA LYS A 38 -6.79 1.07 -4.72
C LYS A 38 -5.74 1.48 -5.77
N PRO A 39 -4.43 1.54 -5.45
CA PRO A 39 -3.44 1.95 -6.43
C PRO A 39 -3.38 0.94 -7.58
N ALA A 40 -3.63 1.42 -8.81
CA ALA A 40 -3.71 0.57 -10.00
C ALA A 40 -2.35 -0.01 -10.46
N LYS A 41 -1.23 0.55 -9.98
CA LYS A 41 0.13 0.21 -10.41
C LYS A 41 1.04 -0.05 -9.23
N LEU A 42 0.72 -1.07 -8.44
CA LEU A 42 1.65 -1.57 -7.44
C LEU A 42 2.62 -2.57 -8.08
N PRO A 43 3.88 -2.59 -7.63
CA PRO A 43 4.80 -3.68 -7.94
C PRO A 43 4.17 -5.03 -7.58
N PRO A 44 4.40 -6.10 -8.36
CA PRO A 44 3.83 -7.42 -8.11
C PRO A 44 4.26 -8.03 -6.77
N GLU A 45 5.37 -7.56 -6.19
CA GLU A 45 5.83 -7.95 -4.85
C GLU A 45 4.97 -7.38 -3.72
N ILE A 46 4.10 -6.42 -4.00
CA ILE A 46 3.23 -5.77 -3.01
C ILE A 46 1.82 -6.35 -3.11
N ASN A 47 1.41 -7.09 -2.08
CA ASN A 47 0.01 -7.43 -1.91
C ASN A 47 -0.75 -6.23 -1.32
N ALA A 48 -1.80 -5.78 -2.01
CA ALA A 48 -2.66 -4.70 -1.52
C ALA A 48 -4.03 -5.22 -1.14
N VAL A 49 -4.39 -4.93 0.12
CA VAL A 49 -5.64 -5.33 0.75
C VAL A 49 -6.42 -4.07 1.12
N TRP A 50 -7.69 -4.03 0.76
CA TRP A 50 -8.59 -2.95 1.20
C TRP A 50 -9.24 -3.35 2.53
N ILE A 51 -9.25 -2.44 3.49
CA ILE A 51 -9.88 -2.67 4.80
C ILE A 51 -11.12 -1.78 4.88
N GLU A 52 -12.29 -2.41 5.01
CA GLU A 52 -13.57 -1.73 5.16
C GLU A 52 -14.30 -2.27 6.39
N ASN A 53 -14.80 -1.38 7.26
CA ASN A 53 -15.47 -1.76 8.51
C ASN A 53 -14.66 -2.74 9.39
N GLY A 54 -13.33 -2.64 9.35
CA GLY A 54 -12.42 -3.52 10.10
C GLY A 54 -12.18 -4.89 9.46
N ILE A 55 -12.65 -5.11 8.24
CA ILE A 55 -12.52 -6.38 7.51
C ILE A 55 -11.60 -6.18 6.31
N ALA A 56 -10.55 -7.00 6.23
CA ALA A 56 -9.69 -7.12 5.06
C ALA A 56 -10.43 -7.86 3.93
N GLY A 57 -10.85 -7.12 2.89
CA GLY A 57 -11.57 -7.65 1.74
C GLY A 57 -10.68 -7.91 0.52
N SER A 58 -11.14 -8.80 -0.37
CA SER A 58 -10.62 -8.91 -1.74
C SER A 58 -11.22 -7.82 -2.64
N ASP A 59 -10.54 -7.47 -3.74
CA ASP A 59 -10.89 -6.37 -4.67
C ASP A 59 -12.35 -6.32 -5.15
N GLN A 60 -13.07 -7.44 -5.08
CA GLN A 60 -14.46 -7.56 -5.52
C GLN A 60 -15.52 -6.96 -4.57
N GLN A 61 -15.18 -6.58 -3.33
CA GLN A 61 -16.19 -5.96 -2.45
C GLN A 61 -16.48 -4.49 -2.80
N LEU A 62 -15.65 -3.85 -3.62
CA LEU A 62 -15.82 -2.44 -4.05
C LEU A 62 -17.07 -2.18 -4.92
N GLN A 63 -17.81 -3.21 -5.36
CA GLN A 63 -18.96 -3.05 -6.26
C GLN A 63 -20.35 -3.20 -5.60
N LYS A 64 -20.44 -3.26 -4.27
CA LYS A 64 -21.75 -3.41 -3.58
C LYS A 64 -22.03 -2.38 -2.48
N ALA A 65 -21.49 -1.18 -2.61
CA ALA A 65 -22.07 -0.02 -1.94
C ALA A 65 -22.89 0.75 -3.00
N SER A 66 -24.20 0.51 -3.03
CA SER A 66 -25.20 1.28 -3.77
C SER A 66 -25.51 2.61 -3.08
#